data_AF-A0A8J3HZY4-F1
#
_entry.id   AF-A0A8J3HZY4-F1
#
_cell.length_a   1.000
_cell.length_b   1.000
_cell.length_c   1.000
_cell.angle_alpha   90.00
_cell.angle_beta   90.00
_cell.angle_gamma   90.00
#
_symmetry.space_group_name_H-M   'P 1'
#
loop_
_entity.id
_entity.type
_entity.pdbx_description
1 polymer ?
#
loop_
_entity_poly.entity_id
_entity_poly.type
_entity_poly.pdbx_seq_one_letter_code
_entity_poly.pdbx_strand_id
1 'polypeptide(L)' 'MDNKAQECVRIGRYQSCLENGQLKLYYHQVGDPNGFYGTMDAEEMLGLLNLLSRHKEDIYQAVNAKENSRYAIGH' A
#
# COMPACT_ATOMS: atom_id res chain seq x y z
N MET A 1 28.00 2.41 10.70
CA MET A 1 26.61 2.90 10.61
C MET A 1 26.06 2.30 9.33
N ASP A 2 25.29 1.22 9.44
CA ASP A 2 24.71 0.55 8.29
C ASP A 2 23.76 1.52 7.57
N ASN A 3 24.11 1.88 6.34
CA ASN A 3 23.19 2.47 5.37
C ASN A 3 22.11 1.40 5.09
N LYS A 4 21.11 1.29 5.96
CA LYS A 4 19.90 0.54 5.62
C LYS A 4 19.31 1.24 4.39
N ALA A 5 19.43 0.58 3.24
CA ALA A 5 18.92 1.06 1.98
C ALA A 5 17.47 1.51 2.19
N GLN A 6 17.19 2.78 1.83
CA GLN A 6 15.83 3.28 1.80
C GLN A 6 15.05 2.43 0.80
N GLU A 7 14.15 1.59 1.30
CA GLU A 7 13.32 0.75 0.44
C GLU A 7 12.06 1.53 0.09
N CYS A 8 11.97 1.99 -1.16
CA CYS A 8 10.81 2.68 -1.69
C CYS A 8 10.13 1.84 -2.76
N VAL A 9 8.83 1.62 -2.62
CA VAL A 9 8.00 0.88 -3.57
C VAL A 9 6.86 1.76 -4.05
N ARG A 10 6.60 1.77 -5.36
CA ARG A 10 5.46 2.45 -5.96
C ARG A 10 4.44 1.43 -6.46
N ILE A 11 3.20 1.56 -6.02
CA ILE A 11 2.06 0.73 -6.43
C ILE A 11 0.96 1.66 -6.97
N GLY A 12 0.87 1.75 -8.29
CA GLY A 12 -0.05 2.67 -8.97
C GLY A 12 0.22 4.14 -8.63
N ARG A 13 -0.74 4.80 -7.98
CA ARG A 13 -0.66 6.20 -7.54
C ARG A 13 -0.04 6.39 -6.15
N TYR A 14 0.23 5.29 -5.44
CA TYR A 14 0.77 5.32 -4.09
C TYR A 14 2.27 4.99 -4.13
N GLN A 15 3.05 5.69 -3.30
CA GLN A 15 4.45 5.41 -3.05
C GLN A 15 4.65 5.22 -1.54
N SER A 16 5.39 4.19 -1.19
CA SER A 16 5.69 3.82 0.20
C SER A 16 7.19 3.73 0.37
N CYS A 17 7.76 4.34 1.41
CA CYS A 17 9.19 4.31 1.70
C CYS A 17 9.46 3.93 3.15
N LEU A 18 10.36 2.97 3.38
CA LEU A 18 10.84 2.63 4.72
C LEU A 18 12.15 3.39 4.98
N GLU A 19 12.10 4.35 5.90
CA GLU A 19 13.24 5.21 6.23
C GLU A 19 13.37 5.33 7.74
N ASN A 20 14.56 5.05 8.29
CA ASN A 20 14.83 5.18 9.72
C ASN A 20 13.83 4.44 10.64
N GLY A 21 13.28 3.32 10.17
CA GLY A 21 12.28 2.56 10.93
C GLY A 21 10.88 3.19 10.94
N GLN A 22 10.60 4.11 10.00
CA GLN A 22 9.27 4.68 9.78
C GLN A 22 8.80 4.36 8.36
N LEU A 23 7.50 4.10 8.21
CA LEU A 23 6.86 3.96 6.91
C LEU A 23 6.27 5.30 6.48
N LYS A 24 6.76 5.84 5.38
CA LYS A 24 6.22 7.05 4.74
C LYS A 24 5.32 6.64 3.58
N LEU A 25 4.10 7.16 3.57
CA LEU A 25 3.08 6.91 2.54
C LEU A 25 2.79 8.21 1.79
N TYR A 26 2.88 8.15 0.48
CA TYR A 26 2.63 9.26 -0.43
C TYR A 26 1.55 8.86 -1.42
N TYR A 27 0.56 9.72 -1.58
CA TYR A 27 -0.40 9.68 -2.69
C TYR A 27 -0.31 11.00 -3.43
N HIS A 28 -0.02 10.92 -4.73
CA HIS A 28 -0.09 12.08 -5.60
C HIS A 28 -0.78 11.69 -6.90
N GLN A 29 -1.82 12.44 -7.24
CA GLN A 29 -2.47 12.37 -8.54
C GLN A 29 -2.25 13.69 -9.27
N VAL A 30 -1.68 13.60 -10.47
CA VAL A 30 -1.47 14.77 -11.34
C VAL A 30 -2.82 15.44 -11.61
N GLY A 31 -2.91 16.74 -11.34
CA GLY A 31 -4.13 17.53 -11.50
C GLY A 31 -5.08 17.52 -10.30
N ASP A 32 -4.78 16.75 -9.23
CA ASP A 32 -5.51 16.81 -7.96
C ASP A 32 -4.65 17.53 -6.91
N PRO A 33 -5.09 18.70 -6.40
CA PRO A 33 -4.35 19.42 -5.36
C PRO A 33 -4.39 18.68 -4.01
N ASN A 34 -5.28 17.71 -3.82
CA ASN A 34 -5.43 16.97 -2.57
C ASN A 34 -4.57 15.70 -2.59
N GLY A 35 -3.26 15.88 -2.43
CA GLY A 35 -2.36 14.78 -2.12
C GLY A 35 -2.54 14.29 -0.68
N PHE A 36 -2.09 13.07 -0.39
CA PHE A 36 -1.97 12.57 0.97
C PHE A 36 -0.51 12.25 1.27
N TYR A 37 -0.06 12.69 2.44
CA TYR A 37 1.22 12.33 3.01
C TYR A 37 0.99 11.88 4.45
N GLY A 38 1.46 10.69 4.77
CA GLY A 38 1.40 10.12 6.12
C GLY A 38 2.73 9.49 6.48
N THR A 39 3.06 9.51 7.77
CA THR A 39 4.20 8.78 8.32
C THR A 39 3.68 7.91 9.46
N MET A 40 4.14 6.67 9.52
CA MET A 40 3.85 5.73 10.60
C MET A 40 5.15 5.33 11.30
N ASP A 41 5.13 5.34 12.63
CA ASP A 41 6.20 4.77 13.43
C ASP A 41 6.14 3.23 13.52
N ALA A 42 7.04 2.64 14.30
CA ALA A 42 7.13 1.18 14.44
C ALA A 42 5.87 0.54 15.05
N GLU A 43 5.23 1.18 16.03
CA GLU A 43 4.03 0.63 16.68
C GLU A 43 2.83 0.70 15.75
N GLU A 44 2.67 1.84 15.06
CA GLU A 44 1.62 2.03 14.05
C GLU A 44 1.77 1.05 12.88
N MET A 45 3.02 0.85 12.40
CA MET A 45 3.31 -0.14 11.36
C MET A 45 2.96 -1.58 11.79
N LEU A 46 3.28 -1.96 13.04
CA LEU A 46 2.91 -3.27 13.57
C LEU A 46 1.39 -3.45 13.62
N GLY A 47 0.66 -2.41 14.01
CA GLY A 47 -0.80 -2.37 13.94
C GLY A 47 -1.33 -2.59 12.52
N LEU A 48 -0.77 -1.87 11.54
CA LEU A 48 -1.14 -2.02 10.13
C LEU A 48 -0.83 -3.43 9.60
N LEU A 49 0.35 -3.98 9.90
CA LEU A 49 0.73 -5.33 9.48
C LEU A 49 -0.21 -6.39 10.03
N ASN A 50 -0.58 -6.28 11.31
CA ASN A 50 -1.52 -7.19 11.94
C ASN A 50 -2.92 -7.11 11.29
N LEU A 51 -3.41 -5.90 11.01
CA LEU A 51 -4.67 -5.70 10.28
C LEU A 51 -4.64 -6.35 8.89
N LEU A 52 -3.62 -6.06 8.10
CA LEU A 52 -3.47 -6.60 6.74
C LEU A 52 -3.31 -8.13 6.75
N SER A 53 -2.58 -8.68 7.72
CA SER A 53 -2.39 -10.13 7.83
C SER A 53 -3.69 -10.84 8.17
N ARG A 54 -4.54 -10.27 9.02
CA ARG A 54 -5.83 -10.87 9.40
C ARG A 54 -6.82 -10.91 8.24
N HIS A 55 -6.78 -9.89 7.39
CA HIS A 55 -7.69 -9.74 6.24
C HIS A 55 -7.04 -10.14 4.90
N LYS A 56 -5.91 -10.85 4.94
CA LYS A 56 -5.17 -11.25 3.75
C LYS A 56 -6.07 -12.00 2.76
N GLU A 57 -6.80 -13.01 3.23
CA GLU A 57 -7.69 -13.83 2.39
C GLU A 57 -8.82 -12.99 1.77
N ASP A 58 -9.46 -12.12 2.54
CA ASP A 58 -10.51 -11.22 2.04
C ASP A 58 -9.98 -10.32 0.90
N ILE A 59 -8.77 -9.78 1.07
CA ILE A 59 -8.10 -8.95 0.06
C ILE A 59 -7.82 -9.78 -1.20
N TYR A 60 -7.31 -11.01 -1.07
CA TYR A 60 -7.08 -11.90 -2.21
C TYR A 60 -8.38 -12.21 -2.97
N GLN A 61 -9.45 -12.54 -2.24
CA GLN A 61 -10.75 -12.82 -2.85
C GLN A 61 -11.29 -11.59 -3.60
N ALA A 62 -11.15 -10.39 -3.02
CA ALA A 62 -11.60 -9.15 -3.66
C ALA A 62 -10.84 -8.83 -4.97
N VAL A 63 -9.55 -9.18 -5.05
CA VAL A 63 -8.76 -9.04 -6.28
C VAL A 63 -9.25 -10.02 -7.35
N ASN A 64 -9.40 -11.30 -7.00
CA ASN A 64 -9.79 -12.35 -7.94
C ASN A 64 -11.26 -12.22 -8.41
N ALA A 65 -12.15 -11.73 -7.55
CA ALA A 65 -13.55 -11.47 -7.92
C ALA A 65 -13.67 -10.44 -9.06
N LYS A 66 -12.79 -9.42 -9.06
CA LYS A 66 -12.74 -8.43 -10.16
C LYS A 66 -12.26 -9.04 -11.47
N GLU A 67 -11.36 -10.01 -11.43
CA GLU A 67 -10.92 -10.73 -12.64
C GLU A 67 -12.08 -11.55 -13.24
N ASN A 68 -12.78 -12.34 -12.43
CA ASN A 68 -13.92 -13.13 -12.90
C ASN A 68 -15.05 -12.29 -13.52
N SER A 69 -15.33 -11.11 -12.96
CA SER A 69 -16.31 -10.19 -13.56
C SER A 69 -15.90 -9.64 -14.93
N ARG A 70 -14.59 -9.48 -15.20
CA ARG A 70 -14.11 -9.02 -16.51
C ARG A 70 -14.21 -10.10 -17.59
N TYR A 71 -14.09 -11.37 -17.21
CA TYR A 71 -14.28 -12.50 -18.14
C TYR A 71 -15.77 -12.83 -18.37
N ALA A 72 -16.67 -12.49 -17.44
CA ALA A 72 -18.10 -12.76 -17.58
C ALA A 72 -18.86 -11.80 -18.51
N ILE A 73 -18.29 -10.63 -18.85
CA ILE A 73 -18.93 -9.61 -19.72
C ILE A 73 -18.36 -9.68 -21.16
N GLY A 74 -17.47 -10.65 -21.44
CA GLY A 74 -16.81 -10.84 -22.73
C GLY A 74 -17.37 -11.97 -23.59
N HIS A 75 -18.60 -12.42 -23.36
CA HIS A 75 -19.28 -13.46 -24.15
C HIS A 75 -20.68 -13.03 -24.59
#